data_AF-A0A7V9FTW9-F1
#
_entry.id   AF-A0A7V9FTW9-F1
#
_cell.length_a   1.000
_cell.length_b   1.000
_cell.length_c   1.000
_cell.angle_alpha   90.00
_cell.angle_beta   90.00
_cell.angle_gamma   90.00
#
_symmetry.space_group_name_H-M   'P 1'
#
loop_
_entity.id
_entity.type
_entity.pdbx_description
1 polymer ?
#
loop_
_entity_poly.entity_id
_entity_poly.type
_entity_poly.pdbx_seq_one_letter_code
_entity_poly.pdbx_strand_id
1 'polypeptide(L)'
;MSGVYLAATVGPSNLWLFRWPLRMVEYLYLAAGVLFAVVLSAGLATDQVRRRSIATGAIVLAGTYLAWAVEPQGYNRIHLTGLALVAVLLTAGLTAYFRCGLSALGIVLVTGSACVVALQTTVFPHFSGADKPVYPGYDVAQFKTTTKDYRGTVLQLASRTGVTTEQMFTGEIMFGNLPLAAGLASVGNYTGLLGFAGFADALCMDYRGATCPDAFPRLWRPADHDTNVRLVDALGVSTLVLQRSLLPDVVDRTPPPGWHVAVENGVRTVWLRDRPLSSDGRVSWSSKVVQVFADSAQPQHEIVRYRSSGHAGRIIFTRLAWPGYTATVDGRPVEVSKGPAGLVAVEVPAGDHTLVLAFETPGLQLGFLALGAAAAIVALQSLFDAGFAVAAGNGRARMFWITLHLRRR
;
A
#
# COMPACT_ATOMS: atom_id res chain seq x y z
N MET A 1 -21.92 3.35 -13.25
CA MET A 1 -21.14 2.94 -12.06
C MET A 1 -20.29 1.71 -12.35
N SER A 2 -20.87 0.55 -12.69
CA SER A 2 -20.12 -0.71 -12.92
C SER A 2 -19.04 -0.64 -14.01
N GLY A 3 -19.29 0.07 -15.11
CA GLY A 3 -18.31 0.26 -16.19
C GLY A 3 -17.08 1.09 -15.80
N VAL A 4 -17.24 2.04 -14.87
CA VAL A 4 -16.13 2.85 -14.34
C VAL A 4 -15.24 2.02 -13.43
N TYR A 5 -15.84 1.20 -12.55
CA TYR A 5 -15.09 0.26 -11.73
C TYR A 5 -14.39 -0.80 -12.57
N LEU A 6 -15.03 -1.32 -13.63
CA LEU A 6 -14.38 -2.24 -14.57
C LEU A 6 -13.15 -1.60 -15.23
N ALA A 7 -13.29 -0.38 -15.76
CA ALA A 7 -12.16 0.35 -16.32
C ALA A 7 -11.05 0.60 -15.27
N ALA A 8 -11.43 0.91 -14.02
CA ALA A 8 -10.49 1.10 -12.93
C ALA A 8 -9.77 -0.20 -12.51
N THR A 9 -10.39 -1.37 -12.67
CA THR A 9 -9.74 -2.67 -12.42
C THR A 9 -8.77 -3.11 -13.52
N VAL A 10 -9.01 -2.68 -14.77
CA VAL A 10 -8.13 -2.96 -15.92
C VAL A 10 -7.04 -1.89 -16.08
N GLY A 11 -7.19 -0.75 -15.39
CA GLY A 11 -6.18 0.29 -15.30
C GLY A 11 -4.85 -0.18 -14.72
N PRO A 12 -3.80 0.66 -14.79
CA PRO A 12 -2.47 0.28 -14.34
C PRO A 12 -2.49 -0.20 -12.88
N SER A 13 -1.75 -1.28 -12.61
CA SER A 13 -1.66 -1.91 -11.28
C SER A 13 -1.21 -0.94 -10.18
N ASN A 14 -0.50 0.11 -10.57
CA ASN A 14 -0.02 1.15 -9.69
C ASN A 14 -0.26 2.52 -10.33
N LEU A 15 -0.73 3.48 -9.52
CA LEU A 15 -0.87 4.88 -9.89
C LEU A 15 -0.24 5.71 -8.77
N TRP A 16 0.94 6.29 -9.05
CA TRP A 16 1.69 7.12 -8.11
C TRP A 16 2.00 6.38 -6.79
N LEU A 17 1.48 6.85 -5.65
CA LEU A 17 1.69 6.24 -4.32
C LEU A 17 0.77 5.04 -4.04
N PHE A 18 -0.25 4.80 -4.88
CA PHE A 18 -1.34 3.87 -4.59
C PHE A 18 -1.34 2.66 -5.54
N ARG A 19 -1.72 1.49 -4.98
CA ARG A 19 -2.04 0.29 -5.75
C ARG A 19 -3.51 0.37 -6.17
N TRP A 20 -3.73 0.77 -7.41
CA TRP A 20 -5.02 1.25 -7.91
C TRP A 20 -6.07 0.14 -8.10
N PRO A 21 -5.79 -1.03 -8.71
CA PRO A 21 -6.86 -1.98 -9.04
C PRO A 21 -7.38 -2.79 -7.85
N LEU A 22 -6.51 -3.21 -6.93
CA LEU A 22 -6.89 -4.18 -5.89
C LEU A 22 -8.05 -3.68 -5.00
N ARG A 23 -8.07 -2.38 -4.70
CA ARG A 23 -9.12 -1.75 -3.87
C ARG A 23 -10.45 -1.56 -4.60
N MET A 24 -10.45 -1.61 -5.93
CA MET A 24 -11.64 -1.37 -6.75
C MET A 24 -12.31 -2.66 -7.24
N VAL A 25 -11.59 -3.79 -7.17
CA VAL A 25 -12.09 -5.11 -7.52
C VAL A 25 -13.30 -5.51 -6.68
N GLU A 26 -13.33 -5.15 -5.40
CA GLU A 26 -14.46 -5.44 -4.50
C GLU A 26 -15.76 -4.77 -4.96
N TYR A 27 -15.69 -3.50 -5.38
CA TYR A 27 -16.85 -2.78 -5.92
C TYR A 27 -17.31 -3.35 -7.26
N LEU A 28 -16.39 -3.82 -8.10
CA LEU A 28 -16.73 -4.52 -9.33
C LEU A 28 -17.45 -5.84 -9.04
N TYR A 29 -16.96 -6.64 -8.08
CA TYR A 29 -17.62 -7.89 -7.68
C TYR A 29 -19.00 -7.66 -7.09
N LEU A 30 -19.18 -6.60 -6.29
CA LEU A 30 -20.49 -6.22 -5.78
C LEU A 30 -21.45 -5.90 -6.94
N ALA A 31 -21.02 -5.07 -7.89
CA ALA A 31 -21.82 -4.71 -9.05
C ALA A 31 -22.17 -5.93 -9.93
N ALA A 32 -21.19 -6.81 -10.15
CA ALA A 32 -21.38 -8.06 -10.88
C ALA A 32 -22.35 -9.01 -10.14
N GLY A 33 -22.24 -9.11 -8.82
CA GLY A 33 -23.13 -9.90 -7.98
C GLY A 33 -24.57 -9.40 -7.99
N VAL A 34 -24.77 -8.08 -7.92
CA VAL A 34 -26.10 -7.46 -8.06
C VAL A 34 -26.68 -7.71 -9.45
N LEU A 35 -25.90 -7.47 -10.50
CA LEU A 35 -26.34 -7.74 -11.88
C LEU A 35 -26.71 -9.22 -12.06
N PHE A 36 -25.88 -10.12 -11.54
CA PHE A 36 -26.13 -11.56 -11.56
C PHE A 36 -27.43 -11.92 -10.83
N ALA A 37 -27.66 -11.37 -9.62
CA ALA A 37 -28.89 -11.60 -8.87
C ALA A 37 -30.14 -11.09 -9.60
N VAL A 38 -30.07 -9.89 -10.21
CA VAL A 38 -31.16 -9.33 -11.01
C VAL A 38 -31.44 -10.20 -12.24
N VAL A 39 -30.41 -10.60 -12.98
CA VAL A 39 -30.57 -11.49 -14.14
C VAL A 39 -31.14 -12.85 -13.73
N LEU A 40 -30.66 -13.41 -12.62
CA LEU A 40 -31.14 -14.70 -12.11
C LEU A 40 -32.59 -14.63 -11.63
N SER A 41 -33.03 -13.48 -11.12
CA SER A 41 -34.42 -13.27 -10.67
C SER A 41 -35.44 -13.34 -11.81
N ALA A 42 -35.02 -13.09 -13.05
CA ALA A 42 -35.85 -13.28 -14.25
C ALA A 42 -36.00 -14.77 -14.66
N GLY A 43 -35.29 -15.68 -13.99
CA GLY A 43 -35.24 -17.11 -14.33
C GLY A 43 -34.28 -17.43 -15.48
N LEU A 44 -33.98 -18.71 -15.68
CA LEU A 44 -33.19 -19.15 -16.83
C LEU A 44 -34.09 -19.23 -18.06
N ALA A 45 -33.77 -18.39 -19.04
CA ALA A 45 -34.41 -18.43 -20.35
C ALA A 45 -34.05 -19.73 -21.10
N THR A 46 -35.06 -20.35 -21.72
CA THR A 46 -34.93 -21.62 -22.46
C THR A 46 -34.75 -21.43 -23.97
N ASP A 47 -34.58 -20.19 -24.42
CA ASP A 47 -34.45 -19.83 -25.82
C ASP A 47 -32.99 -19.93 -26.31
N GLN A 48 -32.81 -20.19 -27.62
CA GLN A 48 -31.50 -20.18 -28.29
C GLN A 48 -30.43 -21.09 -27.64
N VAL A 49 -30.82 -22.29 -27.22
CA VAL A 49 -29.97 -23.29 -26.52
C VAL A 49 -28.59 -23.42 -27.15
N ARG A 50 -28.50 -23.55 -28.49
CA ARG A 50 -27.22 -23.68 -29.20
C ARG A 50 -26.26 -22.51 -28.97
N ARG A 51 -26.74 -21.26 -29.06
CA ARG A 51 -25.92 -20.05 -28.87
C ARG A 51 -25.49 -19.91 -27.41
N ARG A 52 -26.40 -20.19 -26.48
CA ARG A 52 -26.13 -20.13 -25.04
C ARG A 52 -25.12 -21.20 -24.62
N SER A 53 -25.23 -22.43 -25.11
CA SER A 53 -24.25 -23.49 -24.84
C SER A 53 -22.86 -23.13 -25.35
N ILE A 54 -22.75 -22.53 -26.55
CA ILE A 54 -21.47 -22.05 -27.09
C ILE A 54 -20.90 -20.94 -26.21
N ALA A 55 -21.72 -19.95 -25.82
CA ALA A 55 -21.29 -18.85 -24.97
C ALA A 55 -20.81 -19.34 -23.59
N THR A 56 -21.57 -20.24 -22.94
CA THR A 56 -21.17 -20.85 -21.66
C THR A 56 -19.87 -21.64 -21.81
N GLY A 57 -19.74 -22.45 -22.86
CA GLY A 57 -18.50 -23.18 -23.15
C GLY A 57 -17.30 -22.24 -23.33
N ALA A 58 -17.48 -21.14 -24.06
CA ALA A 58 -16.44 -20.13 -24.24
C ALA A 58 -16.03 -19.47 -22.91
N ILE A 59 -17.00 -19.14 -22.03
CA ILE A 59 -16.72 -18.56 -20.71
C ILE A 59 -15.92 -19.53 -19.83
N VAL A 60 -16.33 -20.79 -19.78
CA VAL A 60 -15.65 -21.82 -18.97
C VAL A 60 -14.23 -22.05 -19.49
N LEU A 61 -14.06 -22.21 -20.81
CA LEU A 61 -12.75 -22.41 -21.43
C LEU A 61 -11.83 -21.19 -21.25
N ALA A 62 -12.36 -19.98 -21.41
CA ALA A 62 -11.60 -18.75 -21.17
C ALA A 62 -11.18 -18.65 -19.69
N GLY A 63 -12.06 -18.98 -18.75
CA GLY A 63 -11.76 -19.03 -17.32
C GLY A 63 -10.66 -20.05 -16.99
N THR A 64 -10.72 -21.25 -17.57
CA THR A 64 -9.69 -22.28 -17.42
C THR A 64 -8.36 -21.83 -18.03
N TYR A 65 -8.38 -21.21 -19.21
CA TYR A 65 -7.18 -20.66 -19.82
C TYR A 65 -6.54 -19.57 -18.96
N LEU A 66 -7.34 -18.65 -18.41
CA LEU A 66 -6.84 -17.60 -17.50
C LEU A 66 -6.23 -18.20 -16.23
N ALA A 67 -6.87 -19.22 -15.63
CA ALA A 67 -6.31 -19.93 -14.48
C ALA A 67 -4.97 -20.60 -14.81
N TRP A 68 -4.88 -21.25 -15.98
CA TRP A 68 -3.66 -21.87 -16.47
C TRP A 68 -2.56 -20.85 -16.80
N ALA A 69 -2.91 -19.72 -17.40
CA ALA A 69 -1.97 -18.67 -17.79
C ALA A 69 -1.32 -17.98 -16.58
N VAL A 70 -2.00 -17.92 -15.43
CA VAL A 70 -1.46 -17.38 -14.18
C VAL A 70 -0.37 -18.27 -13.59
N GLU A 71 -0.56 -19.60 -13.63
CA GLU A 71 0.41 -20.56 -13.08
C GLU A 71 0.53 -21.77 -14.02
N PRO A 72 1.36 -21.67 -15.09
CA PRO A 72 1.46 -22.70 -16.12
C PRO A 72 2.36 -23.88 -15.69
N GLN A 73 3.17 -23.75 -14.65
CA GLN A 73 4.15 -24.76 -14.26
C GLN A 73 3.59 -25.72 -13.19
N GLY A 74 3.69 -27.03 -13.42
CA GLY A 74 3.42 -28.07 -12.39
C GLY A 74 1.95 -28.38 -12.08
N TYR A 75 1.00 -27.50 -12.40
CA TYR A 75 -0.40 -27.61 -11.97
C TYR A 75 -1.41 -27.96 -13.08
N ASN A 76 -0.96 -28.41 -14.26
CA ASN A 76 -1.84 -28.75 -15.39
C ASN A 76 -2.96 -29.74 -15.02
N ARG A 77 -2.66 -30.74 -14.19
CA ARG A 77 -3.67 -31.71 -13.73
C ARG A 77 -4.75 -31.06 -12.88
N ILE A 78 -4.40 -30.05 -12.09
CA ILE A 78 -5.32 -29.32 -11.21
C ILE A 78 -6.21 -28.36 -12.00
N HIS A 79 -5.67 -27.72 -13.02
CA HIS A 79 -6.48 -26.89 -13.93
C HIS A 79 -7.52 -27.75 -14.67
N LEU A 80 -7.15 -28.97 -15.06
CA LEU A 80 -8.07 -29.96 -15.66
C LEU A 80 -9.11 -30.48 -14.66
N THR A 81 -8.76 -30.77 -13.41
CA THR A 81 -9.74 -31.18 -12.40
C THR A 81 -10.69 -30.04 -12.05
N GLY A 82 -10.21 -28.80 -12.01
CA GLY A 82 -11.03 -27.59 -11.85
C GLY A 82 -12.03 -27.43 -13.00
N LEU A 83 -11.58 -27.59 -14.25
CA LEU A 83 -12.47 -27.59 -15.43
C LEU A 83 -13.55 -28.69 -15.34
N ALA A 84 -13.16 -29.92 -15.00
CA ALA A 84 -14.07 -31.03 -14.85
C ALA A 84 -15.11 -30.78 -13.74
N LEU A 85 -14.67 -30.26 -12.59
CA LEU A 85 -15.55 -29.91 -11.47
C LEU A 85 -16.58 -28.85 -11.89
N VAL A 86 -16.14 -27.78 -12.54
CA VAL A 86 -17.04 -26.71 -13.02
C VAL A 86 -18.04 -27.25 -14.04
N ALA A 87 -17.61 -28.12 -14.97
CA ALA A 87 -18.50 -28.75 -15.94
C ALA A 87 -19.57 -29.64 -15.26
N VAL A 88 -19.19 -30.43 -14.25
CA VAL A 88 -20.12 -31.24 -13.45
C VAL A 88 -21.12 -30.36 -12.68
N LEU A 89 -20.64 -29.29 -12.04
CA LEU A 89 -21.52 -28.38 -11.30
C LEU A 89 -22.49 -27.62 -12.21
N LEU A 90 -22.06 -27.23 -13.42
CA LEU A 90 -22.92 -26.60 -14.42
C LEU A 90 -24.02 -27.55 -14.90
N THR A 91 -23.66 -28.80 -15.23
CA THR A 91 -24.63 -29.81 -15.65
C THR A 91 -25.60 -30.18 -14.53
N ALA A 92 -25.12 -30.32 -13.30
CA ALA A 92 -25.93 -30.53 -12.10
C ALA A 92 -26.88 -29.34 -11.84
N GLY A 93 -26.40 -28.11 -11.98
CA GLY A 93 -27.21 -26.90 -11.78
C GLY A 93 -28.33 -26.78 -12.81
N LEU A 94 -28.03 -27.02 -14.09
CA LEU A 94 -29.02 -27.02 -15.15
C LEU A 94 -30.08 -28.10 -14.95
N THR A 95 -29.66 -29.33 -14.65
CA THR A 95 -30.60 -30.45 -14.41
C THR A 95 -31.45 -30.23 -13.17
N ALA A 96 -30.88 -29.70 -12.08
CA ALA A 96 -31.62 -29.35 -10.86
C ALA A 96 -32.64 -28.23 -11.11
N TYR A 97 -32.28 -27.21 -11.89
CA TYR A 97 -33.20 -26.14 -12.27
C TYR A 97 -34.39 -26.68 -13.09
N PHE A 98 -34.12 -27.47 -14.13
CA PHE A 98 -35.18 -27.99 -15.00
C PHE A 98 -36.09 -29.01 -14.32
N ARG A 99 -35.61 -29.70 -13.29
CA ARG A 99 -36.41 -30.70 -12.56
C ARG A 99 -37.13 -30.16 -11.34
N CYS A 100 -36.50 -29.27 -10.58
CA CYS A 100 -36.92 -28.90 -9.23
C CYS A 100 -37.00 -27.38 -9.02
N GLY A 101 -36.80 -26.58 -10.07
CA GLY A 101 -36.93 -25.11 -10.05
C GLY A 101 -35.76 -24.36 -9.41
N LEU A 102 -35.95 -23.07 -9.14
CA LEU A 102 -34.91 -22.16 -8.65
C LEU A 102 -34.29 -22.57 -7.31
N SER A 103 -35.08 -23.15 -6.40
CA SER A 103 -34.57 -23.54 -5.07
C SER A 103 -33.47 -24.60 -5.17
N ALA A 104 -33.65 -25.58 -6.07
CA ALA A 104 -32.66 -26.62 -6.28
C ALA A 104 -31.40 -26.10 -6.99
N LEU A 105 -31.55 -25.14 -7.91
CA LEU A 105 -30.41 -24.42 -8.49
C LEU A 105 -29.60 -23.68 -7.41
N GLY A 106 -30.29 -23.00 -6.49
CA GLY A 106 -29.65 -22.31 -5.37
C GLY A 106 -28.82 -23.25 -4.50
N ILE A 107 -29.34 -24.44 -4.17
CA ILE A 107 -28.59 -25.45 -3.41
C ILE A 107 -27.33 -25.87 -4.16
N VAL A 108 -27.43 -26.17 -5.45
CA VAL A 108 -26.27 -26.58 -6.26
C VAL A 108 -25.24 -25.47 -6.39
N LEU A 109 -25.66 -24.20 -6.49
CA LEU A 109 -24.73 -23.07 -6.52
C LEU A 109 -23.97 -22.92 -5.20
N VAL A 110 -24.66 -23.06 -4.06
CA VAL A 110 -24.04 -22.95 -2.72
C VAL A 110 -23.10 -24.12 -2.47
N THR A 111 -23.55 -25.36 -2.67
CA THR A 111 -22.72 -26.56 -2.45
C THR A 111 -21.58 -26.63 -3.45
N GLY A 112 -21.83 -26.28 -4.71
CA GLY A 112 -20.81 -26.20 -5.76
C GLY A 112 -19.74 -25.16 -5.43
N SER A 113 -20.13 -23.98 -4.94
CA SER A 113 -19.17 -22.96 -4.48
C SER A 113 -18.30 -23.49 -3.33
N ALA A 114 -18.91 -24.19 -2.36
CA ALA A 114 -18.17 -24.82 -1.26
C ALA A 114 -17.19 -25.89 -1.77
N CYS A 115 -17.57 -26.71 -2.76
CA CYS A 115 -16.68 -27.70 -3.37
C CYS A 115 -15.50 -27.06 -4.11
N VAL A 116 -15.74 -25.98 -4.87
CA VAL A 116 -14.67 -25.26 -5.58
C VAL A 116 -13.71 -24.63 -4.58
N VAL A 117 -14.23 -23.97 -3.53
CA VAL A 117 -13.39 -23.38 -2.47
C VAL A 117 -12.59 -24.47 -1.76
N ALA A 118 -13.20 -25.62 -1.45
CA ALA A 118 -12.49 -26.75 -0.83
C ALA A 118 -11.37 -27.30 -1.73
N LEU A 119 -11.59 -27.42 -3.04
CA LEU A 119 -10.53 -27.79 -3.98
C LEU A 119 -9.41 -26.75 -3.99
N GLN A 120 -9.75 -25.47 -4.06
CA GLN A 120 -8.77 -24.39 -4.08
C GLN A 120 -7.92 -24.35 -2.81
N THR A 121 -8.53 -24.48 -1.63
CA THR A 121 -7.81 -24.42 -0.34
C THR A 121 -6.99 -25.67 -0.05
N THR A 122 -7.39 -26.83 -0.58
CA THR A 122 -6.63 -28.09 -0.43
C THR A 122 -5.45 -28.17 -1.37
N VAL A 123 -5.60 -27.67 -2.60
CA VAL A 123 -4.58 -27.74 -3.65
C VAL A 123 -3.58 -26.59 -3.58
N PHE A 124 -4.06 -25.39 -3.23
CA PHE A 124 -3.24 -24.23 -2.96
C PHE A 124 -3.30 -23.91 -1.47
N PRO A 125 -2.78 -24.81 -0.60
CA PRO A 125 -2.68 -24.47 0.81
C PRO A 125 -1.78 -23.24 0.92
N HIS A 126 -2.22 -22.27 1.72
CA HIS A 126 -1.51 -21.00 1.89
C HIS A 126 -0.06 -21.20 2.41
N PHE A 127 0.27 -22.40 2.92
CA PHE A 127 1.57 -22.75 3.49
C PHE A 127 1.96 -24.21 3.16
N SER A 128 3.16 -24.41 2.62
CA SER A 128 3.79 -25.72 2.45
C SER A 128 5.20 -25.69 3.05
N GLY A 129 5.50 -26.57 4.02
CA GLY A 129 6.85 -26.69 4.59
C GLY A 129 7.27 -25.51 5.50
N ALA A 130 8.57 -25.45 5.85
CA ALA A 130 9.20 -24.65 6.91
C ALA A 130 8.88 -23.13 6.99
N ASP A 131 8.12 -22.59 6.04
CA ASP A 131 7.63 -21.21 6.01
C ASP A 131 6.34 -21.07 6.85
N LYS A 132 6.49 -21.05 8.17
CA LYS A 132 5.40 -20.61 9.05
C LYS A 132 5.05 -19.15 8.70
N PRO A 133 3.76 -18.77 8.60
CA PRO A 133 3.38 -17.38 8.44
C PRO A 133 3.97 -16.54 9.57
N VAL A 134 4.83 -15.60 9.18
CA VAL A 134 5.36 -14.61 10.11
C VAL A 134 4.28 -13.53 10.28
N TYR A 135 3.51 -13.62 11.36
CA TYR A 135 2.44 -12.68 11.65
C TYR A 135 2.99 -11.38 12.21
N PRO A 136 2.47 -10.21 11.79
CA PRO A 136 2.87 -8.95 12.38
C PRO A 136 2.49 -8.93 13.86
N GLY A 137 3.37 -8.38 14.70
CA GLY A 137 3.05 -8.17 16.10
C GLY A 137 1.96 -7.11 16.28
N TYR A 138 1.13 -7.25 17.30
CA TYR A 138 0.04 -6.31 17.62
C TYR A 138 0.20 -5.60 18.96
N ASP A 139 1.14 -6.01 19.82
CA ASP A 139 1.34 -5.41 21.15
C ASP A 139 2.30 -4.21 21.08
N VAL A 140 1.70 -3.02 20.95
CA VAL A 140 2.44 -1.76 20.90
C VAL A 140 3.15 -1.43 22.23
N ALA A 141 2.64 -1.88 23.37
CA ALA A 141 3.26 -1.62 24.67
C ALA A 141 4.55 -2.43 24.82
N GLN A 142 4.52 -3.68 24.34
CA GLN A 142 5.71 -4.52 24.26
C GLN A 142 6.77 -3.90 23.35
N PHE A 143 6.39 -3.39 22.18
CA PHE A 143 7.34 -2.72 21.26
C PHE A 143 8.05 -1.56 21.93
N LYS A 144 7.30 -0.67 22.59
CA LYS A 144 7.86 0.48 23.32
C LYS A 144 8.84 0.06 24.41
N THR A 145 8.57 -1.05 25.08
CA THR A 145 9.44 -1.60 26.11
C THR A 145 10.73 -2.14 25.50
N THR A 146 10.63 -2.90 24.42
CA THR A 146 11.77 -3.50 23.71
C THR A 146 12.67 -2.45 23.05
N THR A 147 12.11 -1.32 22.62
CA THR A 147 12.85 -0.24 21.95
C THR A 147 13.09 1.00 22.82
N LYS A 148 12.97 0.86 24.15
CA LYS A 148 13.13 1.97 25.12
C LYS A 148 14.47 2.70 25.01
N ASP A 149 15.51 1.99 24.54
CA ASP A 149 16.87 2.51 24.44
C ASP A 149 17.15 3.20 23.10
N TYR A 150 16.20 3.16 22.16
CA TYR A 150 16.39 3.75 20.83
C TYR A 150 16.29 5.28 20.92
N ARG A 151 17.12 5.97 20.13
CA ARG A 151 17.22 7.44 20.14
C ARG A 151 17.24 7.97 18.70
N GLY A 152 16.50 9.06 18.47
CA GLY A 152 16.40 9.72 17.17
C GLY A 152 15.84 8.81 16.07
N THR A 153 16.31 9.02 14.84
CA THR A 153 15.85 8.25 13.67
C THR A 153 16.46 6.85 13.64
N VAL A 154 15.61 5.84 13.48
CA VAL A 154 15.96 4.42 13.43
C VAL A 154 16.03 3.95 11.97
N LEU A 155 17.10 3.25 11.62
CA LEU A 155 17.18 2.47 10.39
C LEU A 155 17.45 1.01 10.74
N GLN A 156 16.59 0.12 10.26
CA GLN A 156 16.74 -1.32 10.45
C GLN A 156 17.23 -1.96 9.15
N LEU A 157 18.37 -2.65 9.23
CA LEU A 157 18.89 -3.51 8.17
C LEU A 157 18.48 -4.96 8.47
N ALA A 158 17.35 -5.37 7.91
CA ALA A 158 16.78 -6.69 8.12
C ALA A 158 16.10 -7.21 6.85
N SER A 159 16.13 -8.52 6.65
CA SER A 159 15.34 -9.23 5.65
C SER A 159 14.17 -9.95 6.32
N ARG A 160 13.09 -10.15 5.57
CA ARG A 160 11.95 -10.96 6.02
C ARG A 160 12.27 -12.45 6.09
N THR A 161 13.33 -12.89 5.42
CA THR A 161 13.79 -14.28 5.46
C THR A 161 14.52 -14.56 6.78
N GLY A 162 14.12 -15.62 7.49
CA GLY A 162 14.73 -16.00 8.77
C GLY A 162 14.23 -15.21 9.99
N VAL A 163 13.13 -14.46 9.86
CA VAL A 163 12.45 -13.81 10.98
C VAL A 163 11.35 -14.72 11.51
N THR A 164 11.28 -14.90 12.83
CA THR A 164 10.20 -15.67 13.46
C THR A 164 9.04 -14.76 13.86
N THR A 165 7.86 -15.34 13.97
CA THR A 165 6.66 -14.66 14.45
C THR A 165 6.87 -14.08 15.86
N GLU A 166 7.58 -14.80 16.72
CA GLU A 166 7.90 -14.36 18.08
C GLU A 166 8.76 -13.10 18.08
N GLN A 167 9.80 -13.02 17.22
CA GLN A 167 10.66 -11.83 17.08
C GLN A 167 9.89 -10.58 16.62
N MET A 168 8.84 -10.75 15.80
CA MET A 168 7.96 -9.65 15.41
C MET A 168 6.95 -9.29 16.50
N PHE A 169 6.49 -10.26 17.31
CA PHE A 169 5.62 -10.00 18.47
C PHE A 169 6.34 -9.26 19.60
N THR A 170 7.58 -9.63 19.87
CA THR A 170 8.40 -8.98 20.90
C THR A 170 8.88 -7.59 20.48
N GLY A 171 8.75 -7.23 19.20
CA GLY A 171 9.24 -5.97 18.65
C GLY A 171 10.76 -5.94 18.46
N GLU A 172 11.39 -7.10 18.38
CA GLU A 172 12.83 -7.19 18.12
C GLU A 172 13.17 -6.80 16.69
N ILE A 173 12.37 -7.24 15.73
CA ILE A 173 12.46 -6.85 14.34
C ILE A 173 11.09 -6.39 13.88
N MET A 174 11.02 -5.20 13.30
CA MET A 174 9.77 -4.57 12.89
C MET A 174 9.84 -4.16 11.42
N PHE A 175 8.79 -4.46 10.65
CA PHE A 175 8.68 -4.08 9.23
C PHE A 175 7.45 -3.20 8.99
N GLY A 176 7.46 -2.49 7.86
CA GLY A 176 6.38 -1.59 7.45
C GLY A 176 6.18 -0.47 8.48
N ASN A 177 4.95 -0.27 8.94
CA ASN A 177 4.60 0.82 9.85
C ASN A 177 4.64 0.43 11.34
N LEU A 178 5.13 -0.76 11.69
CA LEU A 178 5.24 -1.18 13.10
C LEU A 178 6.17 -0.25 13.93
N PRO A 179 7.34 0.20 13.43
CA PRO A 179 8.17 1.16 14.17
C PRO A 179 7.44 2.48 14.44
N LEU A 180 6.67 2.96 13.47
CA LEU A 180 5.86 4.17 13.63
C LEU A 180 4.77 3.99 14.71
N ALA A 181 4.12 2.81 14.75
CA ALA A 181 3.15 2.49 15.80
C ALA A 181 3.79 2.44 17.20
N ALA A 182 5.06 2.02 17.29
CA ALA A 182 5.86 2.07 18.52
C ALA A 182 6.29 3.50 18.91
N GLY A 183 6.04 4.51 18.07
CA GLY A 183 6.45 5.89 18.30
C GLY A 183 7.89 6.20 17.87
N LEU A 184 8.50 5.34 17.06
CA LEU A 184 9.85 5.53 16.54
C LEU A 184 9.82 6.28 15.20
N ALA A 185 10.70 7.27 15.05
CA ALA A 185 11.00 7.85 13.74
C ALA A 185 11.83 6.83 12.96
N SER A 186 11.25 6.14 11.97
CA SER A 186 11.94 5.11 11.19
C SER A 186 12.08 5.48 9.72
N VAL A 187 13.28 5.26 9.18
CA VAL A 187 13.61 5.42 7.75
C VAL A 187 12.96 4.31 6.91
N GLY A 188 12.88 3.10 7.46
CA GLY A 188 12.27 1.93 6.82
C GLY A 188 10.76 1.83 7.00
N ASN A 189 10.09 2.92 7.39
CA ASN A 189 8.63 2.97 7.39
C ASN A 189 8.11 2.74 5.97
N TYR A 190 6.84 2.38 5.86
CA TYR A 190 6.23 2.06 4.57
C TYR A 190 6.27 3.26 3.62
N THR A 191 7.30 3.32 2.79
CA THR A 191 7.35 4.24 1.66
C THR A 191 6.33 3.71 0.64
N GLY A 192 5.49 4.58 0.07
CA GLY A 192 4.33 4.15 -0.75
C GLY A 192 4.65 2.98 -1.67
N LEU A 193 3.70 2.05 -1.87
CA LEU A 193 3.84 0.65 -2.35
C LEU A 193 4.89 0.31 -3.43
N LEU A 194 5.32 1.28 -4.24
CA LEU A 194 6.37 1.13 -5.24
C LEU A 194 7.80 1.36 -4.72
N GLY A 195 7.94 1.89 -3.51
CA GLY A 195 9.17 2.54 -3.06
C GLY A 195 9.44 3.82 -3.85
N PHE A 196 10.24 4.73 -3.30
CA PHE A 196 10.81 5.81 -4.09
C PHE A 196 12.05 5.24 -4.79
N ALA A 197 12.05 5.08 -6.12
CA ALA A 197 13.07 4.31 -6.84
C ALA A 197 14.51 4.69 -6.45
N GLY A 198 14.85 5.99 -6.45
CA GLY A 198 16.19 6.44 -6.08
C GLY A 198 16.59 6.13 -4.64
N PHE A 199 15.63 5.98 -3.74
CA PHE A 199 15.84 5.60 -2.34
C PHE A 199 15.93 4.08 -2.17
N ALA A 200 15.04 3.34 -2.84
CA ALA A 200 15.04 1.89 -2.89
C ALA A 200 16.37 1.36 -3.45
N ASP A 201 16.89 1.97 -4.52
CA ASP A 201 18.17 1.60 -5.12
C ASP A 201 19.36 1.97 -4.21
N ALA A 202 19.31 3.14 -3.57
CA ALA A 202 20.38 3.59 -2.67
C ALA A 202 20.57 2.66 -1.47
N LEU A 203 19.47 2.17 -0.87
CA LEU A 203 19.49 1.30 0.30
C LEU A 203 19.27 -0.19 0.00
N CYS A 204 19.02 -0.54 -1.27
CA CYS A 204 18.59 -1.89 -1.64
C CYS A 204 17.40 -2.35 -0.77
N MET A 205 16.39 -1.47 -0.66
CA MET A 205 15.29 -1.58 0.30
C MET A 205 13.96 -1.76 -0.45
N ASP A 206 13.12 -2.68 0.04
CA ASP A 206 11.75 -2.84 -0.46
C ASP A 206 10.77 -1.84 0.18
N TYR A 207 9.55 -1.76 -0.37
CA TYR A 207 8.50 -0.85 0.13
C TYR A 207 8.06 -1.10 1.59
N ARG A 208 8.48 -2.23 2.20
CA ARG A 208 8.18 -2.60 3.60
C ARG A 208 9.36 -2.34 4.54
N GLY A 209 10.45 -1.75 4.05
CA GLY A 209 11.64 -1.49 4.83
C GLY A 209 12.58 -2.69 4.97
N ALA A 210 12.37 -3.78 4.22
CA ALA A 210 13.32 -4.90 4.21
C ALA A 210 14.49 -4.59 3.28
N THR A 211 15.71 -4.88 3.72
CA THR A 211 16.96 -4.52 3.03
C THR A 211 17.77 -5.73 2.61
N CYS A 212 18.64 -5.58 1.62
CA CYS A 212 19.64 -6.59 1.27
C CYS A 212 20.98 -6.39 2.01
N PRO A 213 21.90 -7.39 1.99
CA PRO A 213 23.20 -7.28 2.65
C PRO A 213 24.05 -6.09 2.16
N ASP A 214 23.93 -5.72 0.87
CA ASP A 214 24.64 -4.58 0.29
C ASP A 214 24.19 -3.22 0.85
N ALA A 215 23.08 -3.16 1.58
CA ALA A 215 22.61 -1.93 2.23
C ALA A 215 23.66 -1.36 3.19
N PHE A 216 24.35 -2.24 3.94
CA PHE A 216 25.36 -1.83 4.92
C PHE A 216 26.54 -1.08 4.26
N PRO A 217 27.26 -1.63 3.26
CA PRO A 217 28.35 -0.90 2.63
C PRO A 217 27.86 0.35 1.87
N ARG A 218 26.63 0.38 1.35
CA ARG A 218 26.06 1.57 0.67
C ARG A 218 25.81 2.73 1.63
N LEU A 219 25.41 2.45 2.88
CA LEU A 219 25.18 3.49 3.90
C LEU A 219 26.42 4.34 4.22
N TRP A 220 27.60 3.74 4.12
CA TRP A 220 28.86 4.40 4.44
C TRP A 220 29.50 5.13 3.25
N ARG A 221 28.94 4.97 2.04
CA ARG A 221 29.39 5.70 0.85
C ARG A 221 28.89 7.16 0.88
N PRO A 222 29.61 8.09 0.22
CA PRO A 222 29.09 9.42 -0.04
C PRO A 222 27.73 9.34 -0.75
N ALA A 223 26.76 10.11 -0.27
CA ALA A 223 25.40 10.11 -0.78
C ALA A 223 25.29 10.74 -2.18
N ASP A 224 26.21 11.66 -2.50
CA ASP A 224 26.38 12.28 -3.81
C ASP A 224 27.80 12.87 -3.96
N HIS A 225 28.24 13.09 -5.19
CA HIS A 225 29.56 13.63 -5.55
C HIS A 225 29.74 15.07 -5.04
N ASP A 226 28.68 15.89 -5.03
CA ASP A 226 28.75 17.31 -4.66
C ASP A 226 28.67 17.55 -3.15
N THR A 227 27.99 16.65 -2.44
CA THR A 227 27.65 16.85 -1.02
C THR A 227 28.72 16.25 -0.08
N ASN A 228 29.43 15.20 -0.53
CA ASN A 228 30.46 14.46 0.22
C ASN A 228 30.08 14.11 1.67
N VAL A 229 28.81 13.78 1.89
CA VAL A 229 28.25 13.35 3.19
C VAL A 229 27.89 11.89 3.08
N ARG A 230 28.14 11.10 4.14
CA ARG A 230 27.77 9.69 4.14
C ARG A 230 26.26 9.53 4.11
N LEU A 231 25.75 8.53 3.40
CA LEU A 231 24.31 8.31 3.28
C LEU A 231 23.61 8.16 4.65
N VAL A 232 24.26 7.50 5.62
CA VAL A 232 23.76 7.38 7.00
C VAL A 232 23.50 8.73 7.68
N ASP A 233 24.31 9.75 7.38
CA ASP A 233 24.19 11.10 7.92
C ASP A 233 23.14 11.91 7.14
N ALA A 234 23.12 11.77 5.81
CA ALA A 234 22.10 12.40 4.96
C ALA A 234 20.67 11.92 5.30
N LEU A 235 20.54 10.68 5.79
CA LEU A 235 19.28 10.10 6.28
C LEU A 235 18.95 10.47 7.73
N GLY A 236 19.85 11.16 8.44
CA GLY A 236 19.66 11.52 9.84
C GLY A 236 19.60 10.33 10.81
N VAL A 237 20.21 9.20 10.44
CA VAL A 237 20.11 7.95 11.23
C VAL A 237 20.92 8.06 12.51
N SER A 238 20.25 7.87 13.64
CA SER A 238 20.85 7.89 14.99
C SER A 238 20.89 6.52 15.64
N THR A 239 19.99 5.62 15.25
CA THR A 239 19.95 4.22 15.71
C THR A 239 20.00 3.30 14.51
N LEU A 240 20.97 2.39 14.46
CA LEU A 240 21.11 1.38 13.41
C LEU A 240 20.83 -0.01 14.01
N VAL A 241 19.83 -0.70 13.50
CA VAL A 241 19.46 -2.05 13.94
C VAL A 241 19.93 -3.04 12.88
N LEU A 242 20.85 -3.93 13.25
CA LEU A 242 21.46 -4.91 12.35
C LEU A 242 20.96 -6.32 12.68
N GLN A 243 20.28 -6.96 11.73
CA GLN A 243 19.84 -8.34 11.90
C GLN A 243 21.01 -9.32 11.73
N ARG A 244 21.21 -10.21 12.71
CA ARG A 244 22.32 -11.19 12.73
C ARG A 244 22.24 -12.22 11.60
N SER A 245 21.03 -12.63 11.18
CA SER A 245 20.87 -13.55 10.05
C SER A 245 21.17 -12.92 8.68
N LEU A 246 21.05 -11.59 8.55
CA LEU A 246 21.32 -10.87 7.30
C LEU A 246 22.80 -10.46 7.19
N LEU A 247 23.39 -10.03 8.31
CA LEU A 247 24.73 -9.45 8.36
C LEU A 247 25.61 -10.13 9.43
N PRO A 248 25.84 -11.45 9.34
CA PRO A 248 26.59 -12.19 10.36
C PRO A 248 28.01 -11.64 10.54
N ASP A 249 28.66 -11.19 9.47
CA ASP A 249 30.03 -10.69 9.51
C ASP A 249 30.17 -9.27 10.09
N VAL A 250 29.06 -8.53 10.23
CA VAL A 250 29.07 -7.12 10.63
C VAL A 250 28.60 -6.95 12.07
N VAL A 251 27.67 -7.78 12.53
CA VAL A 251 27.10 -7.67 13.89
C VAL A 251 28.13 -7.79 15.00
N ASP A 252 29.22 -8.54 14.77
CA ASP A 252 30.30 -8.78 15.73
C ASP A 252 31.48 -7.81 15.54
N ARG A 253 31.39 -6.85 14.59
CA ARG A 253 32.43 -5.84 14.38
C ARG A 253 32.28 -4.70 15.38
N THR A 254 33.42 -4.12 15.76
CA THR A 254 33.44 -2.85 16.49
C THR A 254 32.75 -1.77 15.65
N PRO A 255 31.80 -1.02 16.23
CA PRO A 255 31.14 0.06 15.51
C PRO A 255 32.14 1.14 15.09
N PRO A 256 31.87 1.87 14.00
CA PRO A 256 32.74 2.95 13.54
C PRO A 256 32.80 4.10 14.56
N PRO A 257 33.83 4.98 14.50
CA PRO A 257 33.96 6.09 15.44
C PRO A 257 32.69 6.95 15.53
N GLY A 258 32.25 7.25 16.75
CA GLY A 258 31.02 8.00 17.04
C GLY A 258 29.76 7.14 17.25
N TRP A 259 29.92 5.81 17.28
CA TRP A 259 28.85 4.85 17.54
C TRP A 259 29.27 3.86 18.63
N HIS A 260 28.31 3.45 19.46
CA HIS A 260 28.48 2.39 20.46
C HIS A 260 27.38 1.33 20.33
N VAL A 261 27.66 0.12 20.81
CA VAL A 261 26.66 -0.96 20.88
C VAL A 261 25.79 -0.74 22.11
N ALA A 262 24.47 -0.67 21.90
CA ALA A 262 23.51 -0.47 22.97
C ALA A 262 22.79 -1.75 23.38
N VAL A 263 22.48 -2.59 22.37
CA VAL A 263 21.82 -3.88 22.57
C VAL A 263 22.49 -4.89 21.67
N GLU A 264 22.84 -6.04 22.23
CA GLU A 264 23.34 -7.19 21.48
C GLU A 264 22.62 -8.43 21.97
N ASN A 265 21.98 -9.15 21.04
CA ASN A 265 21.33 -10.42 21.34
C ASN A 265 21.47 -11.40 20.16
N GLY A 266 20.91 -12.61 20.31
CA GLY A 266 20.99 -13.65 19.27
C GLY A 266 20.25 -13.31 17.97
N VAL A 267 19.47 -12.23 17.95
CA VAL A 267 18.62 -11.82 16.81
C VAL A 267 19.19 -10.59 16.10
N ARG A 268 19.65 -9.59 16.86
CA ARG A 268 20.13 -8.31 16.34
C ARG A 268 21.18 -7.66 17.22
N THR A 269 21.95 -6.78 16.58
CA THR A 269 22.85 -5.82 17.24
C THR A 269 22.37 -4.41 16.93
N VAL A 270 22.29 -3.56 17.94
CA VAL A 270 21.83 -2.17 17.82
C VAL A 270 23.00 -1.24 18.10
N TRP A 271 23.34 -0.42 17.11
CA TRP A 271 24.31 0.65 17.25
C TRP A 271 23.60 1.98 17.48
N LEU A 272 23.99 2.67 18.54
CA LEU A 272 23.55 4.03 18.83
C LEU A 272 24.67 5.01 18.54
N ARG A 273 24.30 6.14 17.96
CA ARG A 273 25.22 7.25 17.76
C ARG A 273 25.45 7.96 19.09
N ASP A 274 26.71 8.27 19.41
CA ASP A 274 27.08 8.95 20.67
C ASP A 274 26.43 10.34 20.79
N ARG A 275 26.26 11.01 19.65
CA ARG A 275 25.52 12.27 19.52
C ARG A 275 24.37 12.05 18.54
N PRO A 276 23.15 11.78 19.02
CA PRO A 276 21.98 11.63 18.15
C PRO A 276 21.81 12.85 17.25
N LEU A 277 21.57 12.61 15.96
CA LEU A 277 21.09 13.62 15.04
C LEU A 277 19.59 13.79 15.29
N SER A 278 19.24 14.58 16.30
CA SER A 278 17.87 15.01 16.54
C SER A 278 17.84 16.53 16.60
N SER A 279 17.31 17.16 15.57
CA SER A 279 16.74 18.50 15.66
C SER A 279 15.22 18.39 15.67
N ASP A 280 14.54 19.43 16.14
CA ASP A 280 13.07 19.51 16.09
C ASP A 280 12.54 19.57 14.64
N GLY A 281 13.43 19.81 13.66
CA GLY A 281 13.15 19.70 12.24
C GLY A 281 13.83 18.50 11.55
N ARG A 282 13.72 18.46 10.22
CA ARG A 282 14.18 17.34 9.38
C ARG A 282 15.38 17.70 8.53
N VAL A 283 16.12 18.74 8.88
CA VAL A 283 17.34 19.12 8.14
C VAL A 283 18.45 18.13 8.49
N SER A 284 18.90 17.33 7.52
CA SER A 284 20.01 16.39 7.73
C SER A 284 21.36 16.99 7.39
N TRP A 285 21.41 17.91 6.42
CA TRP A 285 22.65 18.54 6.00
C TRP A 285 22.44 19.93 5.44
N SER A 286 23.45 20.78 5.63
CA SER A 286 23.55 22.07 4.97
C SER A 286 24.99 22.31 4.51
N SER A 287 25.15 23.08 3.44
CA SER A 287 26.48 23.46 2.95
C SER A 287 27.27 24.20 4.03
N LYS A 288 28.60 24.11 4.01
CA LYS A 288 29.48 24.75 5.03
C LYS A 288 29.27 26.26 5.18
N VAL A 289 28.78 26.91 4.12
CA VAL A 289 28.44 28.34 4.08
C VAL A 289 27.08 28.65 4.72
N VAL A 290 26.27 27.65 5.03
CA VAL A 290 24.93 27.77 5.63
C VAL A 290 25.00 27.33 7.09
N GLN A 291 24.56 28.20 7.99
CA GLN A 291 24.33 27.90 9.39
C GLN A 291 22.82 27.88 9.65
N VAL A 292 22.30 26.75 10.12
CA VAL A 292 20.90 26.62 10.53
C VAL A 292 20.78 26.94 12.02
N PHE A 293 19.88 27.87 12.38
CA PHE A 293 19.68 28.28 13.78
C PHE A 293 18.48 27.61 14.44
N ALA A 294 17.43 27.40 13.64
CA ALA A 294 16.19 26.82 14.11
C ALA A 294 15.52 26.11 12.95
N ASP A 295 14.99 24.93 13.23
CA ASP A 295 14.21 24.15 12.30
C ASP A 295 13.00 23.56 13.03
N SER A 296 11.86 23.56 12.36
CA SER A 296 10.62 22.98 12.86
C SER A 296 9.95 22.20 11.74
N ALA A 297 9.62 20.94 12.02
CA ALA A 297 8.97 20.06 11.06
C ALA A 297 7.52 19.77 11.42
N GLN A 298 6.62 20.00 10.46
CA GLN A 298 5.24 19.50 10.48
C GLN A 298 5.03 18.50 9.32
N PRO A 299 3.90 17.80 9.26
CA PRO A 299 3.64 16.85 8.17
C PRO A 299 3.62 17.53 6.78
N GLN A 300 3.01 18.72 6.68
CA GLN A 300 2.77 19.41 5.42
C GLN A 300 3.74 20.56 5.14
N HIS A 301 4.36 21.14 6.18
CA HIS A 301 5.33 22.23 6.04
C HIS A 301 6.50 22.10 7.00
N GLU A 302 7.65 22.62 6.59
CA GLU A 302 8.86 22.71 7.39
C GLU A 302 9.42 24.12 7.29
N ILE A 303 9.80 24.68 8.43
CA ILE A 303 10.31 26.04 8.54
C ILE A 303 11.74 25.95 9.04
N VAL A 304 12.67 26.55 8.30
CA VAL A 304 14.10 26.55 8.60
C VAL A 304 14.61 27.98 8.58
N ARG A 305 15.13 28.44 9.72
CA ARG A 305 15.84 29.72 9.82
C ARG A 305 17.33 29.48 9.64
N TYR A 306 17.92 30.12 8.64
CA TYR A 306 19.32 29.93 8.31
C TYR A 306 20.02 31.26 8.03
N ARG A 307 21.35 31.27 8.16
CA ARG A 307 22.21 32.33 7.66
C ARG A 307 23.27 31.73 6.77
N SER A 308 23.42 32.30 5.58
CA SER A 308 24.45 31.90 4.64
C SER A 308 25.48 33.00 4.38
N SER A 309 26.76 32.66 4.50
CA SER A 309 27.89 33.59 4.39
C SER A 309 28.27 33.86 2.93
N GLY A 310 27.60 34.86 2.34
CA GLY A 310 28.04 35.53 1.10
C GLY A 310 27.86 34.76 -0.21
N HIS A 311 27.48 33.48 -0.15
CA HIS A 311 27.22 32.65 -1.34
C HIS A 311 25.91 31.89 -1.18
N ALA A 312 25.30 31.49 -2.29
CA ALA A 312 24.21 30.52 -2.25
C ALA A 312 24.72 29.19 -1.67
N GLY A 313 23.85 28.47 -0.98
CA GLY A 313 24.16 27.16 -0.41
C GLY A 313 23.01 26.19 -0.62
N ARG A 314 23.21 24.95 -0.20
CA ARG A 314 22.22 23.88 -0.33
C ARG A 314 21.83 23.35 1.04
N ILE A 315 20.54 23.08 1.24
CA ILE A 315 19.97 22.41 2.41
C ILE A 315 19.30 21.12 1.97
N ILE A 316 19.57 20.02 2.68
CA ILE A 316 18.99 18.69 2.43
C ILE A 316 18.11 18.31 3.62
N PHE A 317 16.94 17.76 3.30
CA PHE A 317 15.94 17.31 4.26
C PHE A 317 15.83 15.79 4.28
N THR A 318 15.52 15.19 5.43
CA THR A 318 15.19 13.77 5.59
C THR A 318 13.78 13.44 5.08
N ARG A 319 13.41 13.99 3.91
CA ARG A 319 12.15 13.75 3.20
C ARG A 319 12.44 13.24 1.80
N LEU A 320 11.60 12.33 1.32
CA LEU A 320 11.65 11.85 -0.06
C LEU A 320 11.04 12.89 -0.99
N ALA A 321 11.73 13.18 -2.10
CA ALA A 321 11.37 14.17 -3.12
C ALA A 321 10.24 13.68 -4.04
N TRP A 322 9.10 13.33 -3.45
CA TRP A 322 7.85 13.07 -4.16
C TRP A 322 7.34 14.33 -4.87
N PRO A 323 6.71 14.21 -6.05
CA PRO A 323 6.08 15.37 -6.70
C PRO A 323 5.06 16.04 -5.76
N GLY A 324 5.12 17.37 -5.65
CA GLY A 324 4.24 18.16 -4.77
C GLY A 324 4.94 19.11 -3.79
N TYR A 325 6.28 19.10 -3.72
CA TYR A 325 7.03 20.06 -2.90
C TYR A 325 7.15 21.42 -3.57
N THR A 326 6.99 22.47 -2.76
CA THR A 326 7.31 23.86 -3.09
C THR A 326 8.15 24.46 -1.97
N ALA A 327 9.07 25.35 -2.31
CA ALA A 327 9.92 26.02 -1.32
C ALA A 327 9.88 27.53 -1.54
N THR A 328 9.87 28.28 -0.45
CA THR A 328 9.94 29.74 -0.46
C THR A 328 10.95 30.25 0.55
N VAL A 329 11.74 31.25 0.17
CA VAL A 329 12.67 31.96 1.05
C VAL A 329 12.12 33.37 1.22
N ASP A 330 11.71 33.72 2.44
CA ASP A 330 11.02 34.97 2.77
C ASP A 330 9.86 35.29 1.79
N GLY A 331 9.10 34.26 1.42
CA GLY A 331 7.96 34.35 0.51
C GLY A 331 8.31 34.35 -0.99
N ARG A 332 9.59 34.34 -1.36
CA ARG A 332 10.01 34.21 -2.78
C ARG A 332 10.24 32.74 -3.14
N PRO A 333 9.69 32.25 -4.26
CA PRO A 333 9.84 30.86 -4.65
C PRO A 333 11.31 30.53 -4.95
N VAL A 334 11.76 29.37 -4.48
CA VAL A 334 13.06 28.80 -4.79
C VAL A 334 12.90 27.39 -5.35
N GLU A 335 13.87 26.95 -6.14
CA GLU A 335 13.80 25.65 -6.79
C GLU A 335 14.02 24.51 -5.79
N VAL A 336 13.13 23.52 -5.85
CA VAL A 336 13.26 22.26 -5.13
C VAL A 336 13.80 21.22 -6.09
N SER A 337 14.95 20.63 -5.76
CA SER A 337 15.60 19.60 -6.56
C SER A 337 15.61 18.25 -5.85
N LYS A 338 15.86 17.19 -6.64
CA LYS A 338 16.08 15.85 -6.10
C LYS A 338 17.53 15.74 -5.66
N GLY A 339 17.74 15.69 -4.36
CA GLY A 339 19.02 15.48 -3.72
C GLY A 339 19.46 14.02 -3.68
N PRO A 340 20.54 13.73 -2.93
CA PRO A 340 21.10 12.37 -2.81
C PRO A 340 20.07 11.35 -2.34
N ALA A 341 20.15 10.13 -2.87
CA ALA A 341 19.23 9.02 -2.54
C ALA A 341 17.73 9.36 -2.66
N GLY A 342 17.38 10.38 -3.44
CA GLY A 342 16.00 10.81 -3.61
C GLY A 342 15.46 11.74 -2.53
N LEU A 343 16.34 12.31 -1.71
CA LEU A 343 15.97 13.27 -0.67
C LEU A 343 15.61 14.63 -1.27
N VAL A 344 14.85 15.44 -0.54
CA VAL A 344 14.55 16.83 -0.92
C VAL A 344 15.78 17.69 -0.71
N ALA A 345 16.20 18.40 -1.75
CA ALA A 345 17.24 19.41 -1.68
C ALA A 345 16.70 20.77 -2.12
N VAL A 346 17.13 21.83 -1.45
CA VAL A 346 16.75 23.21 -1.78
C VAL A 346 18.01 24.06 -1.86
N GLU A 347 18.14 24.80 -2.96
CA GLU A 347 19.15 25.84 -3.10
C GLU A 347 18.65 27.11 -2.43
N VAL A 348 19.46 27.67 -1.54
CA VAL A 348 19.13 28.83 -0.72
C VAL A 348 20.07 30.00 -1.02
N PRO A 349 19.55 31.24 -1.13
CA PRO A 349 20.38 32.42 -1.36
C PRO A 349 21.22 32.79 -0.12
N ALA A 350 22.28 33.57 -0.37
CA ALA A 350 23.10 34.18 0.67
C ALA A 350 22.29 35.15 1.53
N GLY A 351 22.55 35.22 2.84
CA GLY A 351 21.86 36.12 3.78
C GLY A 351 21.20 35.39 4.95
N ASP A 352 20.52 36.15 5.82
CA ASP A 352 19.71 35.65 6.94
C ASP A 352 18.26 35.59 6.50
N HIS A 353 17.72 34.38 6.39
CA HIS A 353 16.42 34.16 5.78
C HIS A 353 15.65 33.02 6.46
N THR A 354 14.34 32.98 6.19
CA THR A 354 13.46 31.88 6.57
C THR A 354 13.03 31.10 5.34
N LEU A 355 13.45 29.84 5.27
CA LEU A 355 13.01 28.88 4.27
C LEU A 355 11.74 28.18 4.78
N VAL A 356 10.70 28.16 3.94
CA VAL A 356 9.47 27.39 4.16
C VAL A 356 9.34 26.38 3.03
N LEU A 357 9.43 25.09 3.38
CA LEU A 357 9.17 23.96 2.49
C LEU A 357 7.74 23.48 2.74
N ALA A 358 6.90 23.43 1.71
CA ALA A 358 5.52 22.94 1.79
C ALA A 358 5.30 21.76 0.85
N PHE A 359 4.47 20.82 1.26
CA PHE A 359 4.07 19.66 0.46
C PHE A 359 2.55 19.63 0.27
N GLU A 360 2.12 19.65 -0.99
CA GLU A 360 0.73 19.45 -1.36
C GLU A 360 0.58 18.18 -2.20
N THR A 361 -0.35 17.31 -1.80
CA THR A 361 -0.68 16.09 -2.54
C THR A 361 -1.29 16.46 -3.90
N PRO A 362 -0.61 16.17 -5.04
CA PRO A 362 -1.13 16.49 -6.35
C PRO A 362 -2.49 15.83 -6.60
N GLY A 363 -3.43 16.59 -7.16
CA GLY A 363 -4.78 16.11 -7.50
C GLY A 363 -5.76 16.00 -6.31
N LEU A 364 -5.34 16.24 -5.07
CA LEU A 364 -6.23 16.19 -3.91
C LEU A 364 -7.35 17.26 -4.02
N GLN A 365 -6.99 18.48 -4.44
CA GLN A 365 -7.95 19.56 -4.67
C GLN A 365 -8.98 19.19 -5.75
N LEU A 366 -8.52 18.60 -6.87
CA LEU A 366 -9.42 18.10 -7.92
C LEU A 366 -10.35 16.99 -7.39
N GLY A 367 -9.84 16.12 -6.52
CA GLY A 367 -10.64 15.10 -5.84
C GLY A 367 -11.75 15.70 -4.98
N PHE A 368 -11.46 16.72 -4.18
CA PHE A 368 -12.48 17.43 -3.40
C PHE A 368 -13.51 18.14 -4.27
N LEU A 369 -13.08 18.77 -5.37
CA LEU A 369 -13.99 19.38 -6.34
C LEU A 369 -14.91 18.36 -6.99
N ALA A 370 -14.37 17.21 -7.41
CA ALA A 370 -15.15 16.13 -8.00
C ALA A 370 -16.16 15.53 -7.00
N LEU A 371 -15.75 15.35 -5.74
CA LEU A 371 -16.65 14.90 -4.68
C LEU A 371 -17.77 15.90 -4.42
N GLY A 372 -17.45 17.20 -4.35
CA GLY A 372 -18.44 18.26 -4.18
C GLY A 372 -19.44 18.30 -5.33
N ALA A 373 -18.96 18.19 -6.58
CA ALA A 373 -19.83 18.11 -7.76
C ALA A 373 -20.75 16.88 -7.72
N ALA A 374 -20.22 15.70 -7.36
CA ALA A 374 -21.02 14.49 -7.24
C ALA A 374 -22.10 14.61 -6.14
N ALA A 375 -21.75 15.16 -4.98
CA ALA A 375 -22.69 15.40 -3.88
C ALA A 375 -23.79 16.38 -4.29
N ALA A 376 -23.46 17.44 -5.04
CA ALA A 376 -24.44 18.39 -5.56
C ALA A 376 -25.41 17.72 -6.54
N ILE A 377 -24.92 16.86 -7.43
CA ILE A 377 -25.76 16.10 -8.37
C ILE A 377 -26.72 15.18 -7.60
N VAL A 378 -26.24 14.44 -6.61
CA VAL A 378 -27.08 13.54 -5.80
C VAL A 378 -28.13 14.32 -5.01
N ALA A 379 -27.76 15.48 -4.45
CA ALA A 379 -28.70 16.35 -3.75
C ALA A 379 -29.79 16.88 -4.70
N LEU A 380 -29.41 17.32 -5.90
CA LEU A 380 -30.36 17.76 -6.93
C LEU A 380 -31.30 16.63 -7.37
N GLN A 381 -30.77 15.41 -7.60
CA GLN A 381 -31.59 14.24 -7.92
C GLN A 381 -32.58 13.91 -6.80
N SER A 382 -32.12 13.90 -5.56
CA SER A 382 -32.96 13.60 -4.39
C SER A 382 -34.07 14.64 -4.20
N LEU A 383 -33.76 15.92 -4.43
CA LEU A 383 -34.74 17.01 -4.38
C LEU A 383 -35.74 16.92 -5.54
N PHE A 384 -35.30 16.51 -6.73
CA PHE A 384 -36.16 16.30 -7.88
C PHE A 384 -37.11 15.12 -7.63
N ASP A 385 -36.62 13.99 -7.12
CA ASP A 385 -37.43 12.82 -6.77
C ASP A 385 -38.44 13.12 -5.65
N ALA A 386 -38.03 13.89 -4.63
CA ALA A 386 -38.91 14.36 -3.57
C ALA A 386 -39.97 15.34 -4.11
N GLY A 387 -39.58 16.24 -5.02
CA GLY A 387 -40.49 17.17 -5.70
C GLY A 387 -41.52 16.44 -6.56
N PHE A 388 -41.12 15.37 -7.27
CA PHE A 388 -42.04 14.50 -8.00
C PHE A 388 -42.96 13.71 -7.07
N ALA A 389 -42.47 13.23 -5.92
CA ALA A 389 -43.31 12.53 -4.94
C ALA A 389 -44.37 13.47 -4.32
N VAL A 390 -44.02 14.73 -4.06
CA VAL A 390 -44.95 15.75 -3.54
C VAL A 390 -45.92 16.21 -4.63
N ALA A 391 -45.48 16.39 -5.87
CA ALA A 391 -46.34 16.74 -7.00
C ALA A 391 -47.31 15.61 -7.38
N ALA A 392 -46.87 14.35 -7.31
CA ALA A 392 -47.72 13.17 -7.49
C ALA A 392 -48.67 12.92 -6.29
N GLY A 393 -48.40 13.52 -5.13
CA GLY A 393 -49.20 13.43 -3.91
C GLY A 393 -50.57 14.10 -3.99
N ASN A 394 -50.84 14.96 -4.97
CA ASN A 394 -52.16 15.59 -5.18
C ASN A 394 -53.04 14.88 -6.24
N GLY A 395 -52.63 13.71 -6.72
CA GLY A 395 -53.41 12.93 -7.68
C GLY A 395 -53.16 11.43 -7.56
N ARG A 396 -53.85 10.78 -6.61
CA ARG A 396 -53.92 9.31 -6.43
C ARG A 396 -52.57 8.60 -6.56
N ALA A 397 -51.91 8.43 -5.41
CA ALA A 397 -50.82 7.47 -5.24
C ALA A 397 -51.26 6.05 -5.66
N ARG A 398 -50.98 5.66 -6.91
CA ARG A 398 -50.77 4.25 -7.27
C ARG A 398 -49.36 3.89 -6.85
N MET A 399 -49.26 3.55 -5.57
CA MET A 399 -48.12 2.87 -4.97
C MET A 399 -47.98 1.52 -5.69
N PHE A 400 -47.03 1.40 -6.61
CA PHE A 400 -46.63 0.13 -7.22
C PHE A 400 -45.90 -0.71 -6.15
N TRP A 401 -46.66 -1.27 -5.21
CA TRP A 401 -46.25 -2.47 -4.52
C TRP A 401 -46.40 -3.62 -5.52
N ILE A 402 -45.30 -4.27 -5.83
CA ILE A 402 -45.30 -5.59 -6.49
C ILE A 402 -45.93 -6.55 -5.47
N THR A 403 -47.26 -6.66 -5.47
CA THR A 403 -47.98 -7.68 -4.74
C THR A 403 -48.01 -8.94 -5.59
N LEU A 404 -47.21 -9.92 -5.19
CA LEU A 404 -47.21 -11.29 -5.69
C LEU A 404 -48.64 -11.84 -5.66
N HIS A 405 -49.32 -11.94 -6.81
CA HIS A 405 -50.58 -12.68 -6.92
C HIS A 405 -50.26 -14.14 -7.24
N LEU A 406 -50.21 -14.95 -6.19
CA LEU A 406 -50.39 -16.40 -6.24
C LEU A 406 -51.77 -16.70 -6.85
N ARG A 407 -51.81 -17.02 -8.15
CA ARG A 407 -52.99 -17.64 -8.76
C ARG A 407 -52.79 -19.15 -8.71
N ARG A 408 -53.43 -19.80 -7.73
CA ARG A 408 -53.79 -21.22 -7.82
C ARG A 408 -54.73 -21.41 -9.02
N ARG A 409 -54.32 -22.20 -9.99
CA ARG A 409 -55.14 -23.25 -10.62
C ARG A 409 -54.22 -24.37 -11.06
#